data_AF-A0A2N1PDI1-F1
#
_entry.id   AF-A0A2N1PDI1-F1
#
_cell.length_a   1.000
_cell.length_b   1.000
_cell.length_c   1.000
_cell.angle_alpha   90.00
_cell.angle_beta   90.00
_cell.angle_gamma   90.00
#
_symmetry.space_group_name_H-M   'P 1'
#
loop_
_entity.id
_entity.type
_entity.pdbx_description
1 polymer ?
#
loop_
_entity_poly.entity_id
_entity_poly.type
_entity_poly.pdbx_seq_one_letter_code
_entity_poly.pdbx_strand_id
1 'polypeptide(L)'
;MKSLKTMSIMIFLLLIIFGWIVSYTQDLEIYETNKYGIKDVTPSIIIDENSATGDYNVYSVSKYGLRNITPDAIIENNEYLGSWKIYRVSDYGIKDFISSLEAEKSDLDGIVRIYDVNELGFKNIAPSAIIERSTYSDEINIYNVNQYGIKNISPSEIIRKQGNQYNVYTVNEYGIQEITPDRIIEVKEQPTVFGIVLLPSIKQIKFDPGHSKLKVIQRTKELPDSLSEKEGWRSSKKKVELEKE
;
A
#
# COMPACT_ATOMS: atom_id res chain seq x y z
N MET A 1 -12.30 -20.65 57.05
CA MET A 1 -12.45 -21.20 55.67
C MET A 1 -13.45 -20.42 54.81
N LYS A 2 -13.30 -19.09 54.66
CA LYS A 2 -14.14 -18.26 53.75
C LYS A 2 -13.34 -17.53 52.65
N SER A 3 -12.03 -17.77 52.55
CA SER A 3 -11.14 -16.99 51.68
C SER A 3 -10.83 -17.61 50.31
N LEU A 4 -11.11 -18.91 50.09
CA LEU A 4 -10.77 -19.57 48.83
C LEU A 4 -11.85 -19.42 47.74
N LYS A 5 -13.13 -19.24 48.12
CA LYS A 5 -14.23 -19.12 47.14
C LYS A 5 -14.28 -17.75 46.46
N THR A 6 -13.86 -16.69 47.13
CA THR A 6 -13.84 -15.33 46.57
C THR A 6 -12.69 -15.12 45.58
N MET A 7 -11.55 -15.79 45.81
CA MET A 7 -10.37 -15.66 44.95
C MET A 7 -10.56 -16.38 43.59
N SER A 8 -11.32 -17.49 43.57
CA SER A 8 -11.65 -18.20 42.32
C SER A 8 -12.66 -17.45 41.44
N ILE A 9 -13.53 -16.62 42.04
CA ILE A 9 -14.52 -15.81 41.32
C ILE A 9 -13.85 -14.59 40.68
N MET A 10 -12.85 -13.98 41.33
CA MET A 10 -12.09 -12.88 40.73
C MET A 10 -11.24 -13.30 39.52
N ILE A 11 -10.67 -14.51 39.52
CA ILE A 11 -9.89 -15.01 38.38
C ILE A 11 -10.79 -15.36 37.18
N PHE A 12 -12.01 -15.83 37.43
CA PHE A 12 -12.99 -16.09 36.37
C PHE A 12 -13.57 -14.80 35.76
N LEU A 13 -13.67 -13.72 36.56
CA LEU A 13 -14.03 -12.38 36.06
C LEU A 13 -12.89 -11.70 35.31
N LEU A 14 -11.62 -11.98 35.63
CA LEU A 14 -10.47 -11.40 34.93
C LEU A 14 -10.28 -11.99 33.51
N LEU A 15 -10.71 -13.23 33.27
CA LEU A 15 -10.65 -13.87 31.95
C LEU A 15 -11.74 -13.38 30.99
N ILE A 16 -12.83 -12.78 31.48
CA ILE A 16 -13.86 -12.14 30.63
C ILE A 16 -13.36 -10.79 30.06
N ILE A 17 -12.32 -10.19 30.66
CA ILE A 17 -11.73 -8.92 30.20
C ILE A 17 -10.60 -9.14 29.17
N PHE A 18 -10.13 -10.39 29.00
CA PHE A 18 -9.15 -10.77 27.97
C PHE A 18 -9.80 -11.37 26.71
N GLY A 19 -11.12 -11.25 26.57
CA GLY A 19 -11.81 -11.45 25.30
C GLY A 19 -11.73 -10.20 24.43
N TRP A 20 -10.53 -9.67 24.18
CA TRP A 20 -10.32 -8.82 23.00
C TRP A 20 -10.43 -9.75 21.80
N ILE A 21 -11.68 -10.05 21.42
CA ILE A 21 -11.98 -10.44 20.05
C ILE A 21 -11.52 -9.26 19.23
N VAL A 22 -10.34 -9.39 18.61
CA VAL A 22 -9.93 -8.50 17.53
C VAL A 22 -10.91 -8.80 16.40
N SER A 23 -12.00 -8.04 16.39
CA SER A 23 -12.95 -8.03 15.29
C SER A 23 -12.22 -7.37 14.12
N TYR A 24 -11.78 -8.17 13.16
CA TYR A 24 -11.41 -7.69 11.83
C TYR A 24 -12.71 -7.36 11.12
N THR A 25 -12.99 -6.09 10.89
CA THR A 25 -14.27 -5.68 10.31
C THR A 25 -14.12 -4.46 9.42
N GLN A 26 -13.30 -4.52 8.36
CA GLN A 26 -13.46 -3.68 7.15
C GLN A 26 -12.78 -4.37 5.95
N ASP A 27 -13.57 -5.05 5.12
CA ASP A 27 -13.12 -5.61 3.84
C ASP A 27 -13.65 -4.74 2.68
N LEU A 28 -12.72 -4.20 1.87
CA LEU A 28 -13.03 -3.59 0.58
C LEU A 28 -12.60 -4.56 -0.54
N GLU A 29 -13.47 -4.74 -1.52
CA GLU A 29 -13.18 -5.54 -2.70
C GLU A 29 -13.29 -4.68 -3.95
N ILE A 30 -12.24 -4.66 -4.76
CA ILE A 30 -12.23 -3.92 -6.03
C ILE A 30 -12.36 -4.92 -7.16
N TYR A 31 -13.31 -4.68 -8.04
CA TYR A 31 -13.59 -5.49 -9.22
C TYR A 31 -13.31 -4.66 -10.46
N GLU A 32 -12.59 -5.23 -11.42
CA GLU A 32 -12.61 -4.69 -12.77
C GLU A 32 -13.98 -4.93 -13.40
N THR A 33 -14.30 -4.14 -14.42
CA THR A 33 -15.46 -4.36 -15.27
C THR A 33 -15.01 -4.61 -16.70
N ASN A 34 -15.86 -5.27 -17.48
CA ASN A 34 -15.68 -5.30 -18.91
C ASN A 34 -16.17 -3.99 -19.56
N LYS A 35 -15.97 -3.85 -20.88
CA LYS A 35 -16.42 -2.69 -21.69
C LYS A 35 -17.93 -2.37 -21.64
N TYR A 36 -18.73 -3.22 -21.00
CA TYR A 36 -20.16 -3.02 -20.79
C TYR A 36 -20.50 -2.65 -19.33
N GLY A 37 -19.49 -2.42 -18.49
CA GLY A 37 -19.67 -2.12 -17.07
C GLY A 37 -20.11 -3.32 -16.23
N ILE A 38 -20.02 -4.54 -16.78
CA ILE A 38 -20.36 -5.75 -16.04
C ILE A 38 -19.16 -6.12 -15.19
N LYS A 39 -19.39 -6.22 -13.89
CA LYS A 39 -18.43 -6.59 -12.86
C LYS A 39 -17.89 -8.00 -13.08
N ASP A 40 -16.58 -8.18 -12.91
CA ASP A 40 -15.98 -9.51 -12.83
C ASP A 40 -16.52 -10.28 -11.61
N VAL A 41 -16.47 -11.63 -11.70
CA VAL A 41 -16.97 -12.50 -10.63
C VAL A 41 -16.00 -12.51 -9.44
N THR A 42 -14.71 -12.39 -9.71
CA THR A 42 -13.65 -12.37 -8.70
C THR A 42 -13.11 -10.95 -8.55
N PRO A 43 -12.87 -10.45 -7.32
CA PRO A 43 -12.21 -9.17 -7.15
C PRO A 43 -10.79 -9.25 -7.71
N SER A 44 -10.28 -8.09 -8.10
CA SER A 44 -8.93 -7.87 -8.58
C SER A 44 -7.99 -7.45 -7.43
N ILE A 45 -8.54 -6.82 -6.38
CA ILE A 45 -7.86 -6.38 -5.16
C ILE A 45 -8.79 -6.59 -3.95
N ILE A 46 -8.23 -6.99 -2.82
CA ILE A 46 -8.86 -7.01 -1.50
C ILE A 46 -8.06 -6.08 -0.58
N ILE A 47 -8.76 -5.30 0.25
CA ILE A 47 -8.14 -4.45 1.27
C ILE A 47 -8.76 -4.79 2.62
N ASP A 48 -7.91 -5.21 3.56
CA ASP A 48 -8.30 -5.55 4.93
C ASP A 48 -7.81 -4.43 5.86
N GLU A 49 -8.69 -3.84 6.67
CA GLU A 49 -8.27 -2.91 7.74
C GLU A 49 -7.92 -3.65 9.04
N ASN A 50 -6.85 -3.21 9.69
CA ASN A 50 -6.55 -3.53 11.06
C ASN A 50 -7.34 -2.62 11.99
N SER A 51 -8.41 -3.12 12.60
CA SER A 51 -9.27 -2.35 13.51
C SER A 51 -8.58 -1.79 14.74
N ALA A 52 -7.41 -2.32 15.13
CA ALA A 52 -6.65 -1.80 16.25
C ALA A 52 -5.78 -0.58 15.90
N THR A 53 -5.32 -0.48 14.65
CA THR A 53 -4.40 0.60 14.21
C THR A 53 -5.01 1.54 13.18
N GLY A 54 -6.08 1.13 12.49
CA GLY A 54 -6.65 1.83 11.33
C GLY A 54 -5.80 1.71 10.06
N ASP A 55 -4.77 0.86 10.07
CA ASP A 55 -3.92 0.59 8.91
C ASP A 55 -4.59 -0.41 7.97
N TYR A 56 -4.23 -0.38 6.69
CA TYR A 56 -4.80 -1.27 5.68
C TYR A 56 -3.74 -2.17 5.06
N ASN A 57 -4.07 -3.44 4.89
CA ASN A 57 -3.31 -4.40 4.08
C ASN A 57 -3.98 -4.53 2.71
N VAL A 58 -3.19 -4.38 1.64
CA VAL A 58 -3.68 -4.44 0.27
C VAL A 58 -3.17 -5.72 -0.40
N TYR A 59 -4.08 -6.51 -0.94
CA TYR A 59 -3.78 -7.79 -1.59
C TYR A 59 -4.28 -7.80 -3.02
N SER A 60 -3.43 -8.19 -3.95
CA SER A 60 -3.84 -8.63 -5.27
C SER A 60 -4.51 -9.99 -5.19
N VAL A 61 -5.49 -10.17 -6.08
CA VAL A 61 -6.25 -11.40 -6.20
C VAL A 61 -6.02 -11.96 -7.60
N SER A 62 -5.68 -13.24 -7.65
CA SER A 62 -5.53 -13.96 -8.92
C SER A 62 -6.87 -14.08 -9.63
N LYS A 63 -6.84 -14.36 -10.94
CA LYS A 63 -8.04 -14.65 -11.75
C LYS A 63 -8.91 -15.82 -11.25
N TYR A 64 -8.41 -16.58 -10.26
CA TYR A 64 -9.13 -17.68 -9.63
C TYR A 64 -9.72 -17.32 -8.27
N GLY A 65 -9.65 -16.05 -7.86
CA GLY A 65 -10.15 -15.57 -6.57
C GLY A 65 -9.24 -15.87 -5.38
N LEU A 66 -8.03 -16.38 -5.62
CA LEU A 66 -7.04 -16.61 -4.56
C LEU A 66 -6.22 -15.34 -4.34
N ARG A 67 -6.25 -14.80 -3.11
CA ARG A 67 -5.39 -13.68 -2.68
C ARG A 67 -4.01 -14.17 -2.26
N ASN A 68 -3.02 -13.29 -2.35
CA ASN A 68 -1.69 -13.55 -1.80
C ASN A 68 -1.73 -13.73 -0.27
N ILE A 69 -0.82 -14.53 0.27
CA ILE A 69 -0.71 -14.73 1.73
C ILE A 69 -0.13 -13.48 2.39
N THR A 70 0.83 -12.85 1.73
CA THR A 70 1.41 -11.57 2.12
C THR A 70 0.70 -10.45 1.37
N PRO A 71 0.47 -9.29 2.02
CA PRO A 71 0.00 -8.12 1.30
C PRO A 71 1.04 -7.67 0.29
N ASP A 72 0.59 -6.99 -0.76
CA ASP A 72 1.46 -6.31 -1.73
C ASP A 72 1.82 -4.89 -1.24
N ALA A 73 0.96 -4.32 -0.38
CA ALA A 73 1.21 -3.02 0.24
C ALA A 73 0.54 -2.89 1.62
N ILE A 74 1.11 -2.01 2.44
CA ILE A 74 0.55 -1.58 3.71
C ILE A 74 0.31 -0.08 3.65
N ILE A 75 -0.89 0.34 4.01
CA ILE A 75 -1.26 1.74 4.16
C ILE A 75 -1.29 2.04 5.66
N GLU A 76 -0.33 2.82 6.13
CA GLU A 76 -0.34 3.32 7.49
C GLU A 76 -1.20 4.58 7.58
N ASN A 77 -2.11 4.60 8.54
CA ASN A 77 -3.03 5.70 8.76
C ASN A 77 -2.60 6.50 10.00
N ASN A 78 -2.36 7.79 9.81
CA ASN A 78 -2.23 8.74 10.91
C ASN A 78 -3.44 9.65 10.92
N GLU A 79 -4.50 9.18 11.58
CA GLU A 79 -5.79 9.88 11.64
C GLU A 79 -5.65 11.27 12.29
N TYR A 80 -4.80 11.39 13.31
CA TYR A 80 -4.56 12.66 14.01
C TYR A 80 -3.98 13.74 13.09
N LEU A 81 -3.11 13.35 12.16
CA LEU A 81 -2.50 14.25 11.19
C LEU A 81 -3.25 14.31 9.86
N GLY A 82 -4.32 13.52 9.70
CA GLY A 82 -5.01 13.36 8.42
C GLY A 82 -4.06 12.93 7.29
N SER A 83 -3.09 12.06 7.60
CA SER A 83 -2.07 11.63 6.64
C SER A 83 -1.99 10.11 6.53
N TRP A 84 -1.63 9.63 5.35
CA TRP A 84 -1.47 8.22 5.06
C TRP A 84 -0.15 7.98 4.35
N LYS A 85 0.49 6.85 4.66
CA LYS A 85 1.73 6.42 4.00
C LYS A 85 1.53 5.06 3.41
N ILE A 86 1.89 4.90 2.14
CA ILE A 86 1.76 3.63 1.44
C ILE A 86 3.15 3.03 1.31
N TYR A 87 3.34 1.83 1.85
CA TYR A 87 4.58 1.06 1.77
C TYR A 87 4.35 -0.15 0.90
N ARG A 88 5.31 -0.44 0.02
CA ARG A 88 5.33 -1.72 -0.67
C ARG A 88 5.74 -2.82 0.31
N VAL A 89 5.27 -4.01 0.03
CA VAL A 89 5.66 -5.22 0.74
C VAL A 89 6.25 -6.18 -0.28
N SER A 90 7.45 -6.66 0.00
CA SER A 90 8.11 -7.66 -0.83
C SER A 90 7.37 -9.00 -0.81
N ASP A 91 7.66 -9.87 -1.78
CA ASP A 91 7.13 -11.24 -1.85
C ASP A 91 7.41 -12.09 -0.58
N TYR A 92 8.33 -11.65 0.28
CA TYR A 92 8.67 -12.28 1.55
C TYR A 92 7.91 -11.68 2.75
N GLY A 93 6.96 -10.76 2.53
CA GLY A 93 6.20 -10.10 3.58
C GLY A 93 6.97 -9.00 4.31
N ILE A 94 8.12 -8.56 3.79
CA ILE A 94 8.92 -7.49 4.38
C ILE A 94 8.43 -6.16 3.81
N LYS A 95 7.92 -5.29 4.68
CA LYS A 95 7.53 -3.91 4.39
C LYS A 95 8.77 -3.05 4.12
N ASP A 96 8.69 -2.19 3.11
CA ASP A 96 9.74 -1.21 2.84
C ASP A 96 9.89 -0.22 4.01
N PHE A 97 11.12 0.28 4.20
CA PHE A 97 11.41 1.31 5.21
C PHE A 97 10.95 2.70 4.77
N ILE A 98 10.88 2.92 3.46
CA ILE A 98 10.50 4.19 2.84
C ILE A 98 9.14 3.97 2.17
N SER A 99 8.18 4.84 2.45
CA SER A 99 6.90 4.82 1.76
C SER A 99 7.10 5.14 0.28
N SER A 100 6.30 4.54 -0.60
CA SER A 100 6.28 4.90 -2.02
C SER A 100 5.44 6.15 -2.26
N LEU A 101 4.39 6.36 -1.45
CA LEU A 101 3.45 7.46 -1.57
C LEU A 101 3.06 7.99 -0.20
N GLU A 102 2.77 9.28 -0.13
CA GLU A 102 2.15 9.92 1.02
C GLU A 102 0.90 10.67 0.59
N ALA A 103 -0.16 10.56 1.37
CA ALA A 103 -1.38 11.33 1.18
C ALA A 103 -1.64 12.22 2.39
N GLU A 104 -2.11 13.43 2.15
CA GLU A 104 -2.40 14.41 3.19
C GLU A 104 -3.75 15.05 2.93
N LYS A 105 -4.63 15.00 3.93
CA LYS A 105 -5.90 15.71 3.93
C LYS A 105 -5.69 17.09 4.54
N SER A 106 -6.16 18.10 3.83
CA SER A 106 -6.22 19.45 4.36
C SER A 106 -7.47 19.63 5.22
N ASP A 107 -7.28 20.12 6.43
CA ASP A 107 -8.38 20.39 7.38
C ASP A 107 -9.29 21.54 6.93
N LEU A 108 -8.78 22.43 6.07
CA LEU A 108 -9.49 23.64 5.65
C LEU A 108 -10.55 23.37 4.57
N ASP A 109 -10.22 22.51 3.60
CA ASP A 109 -11.02 22.27 2.40
C ASP A 109 -11.42 20.80 2.23
N GLY A 110 -10.91 19.90 3.09
CA GLY A 110 -11.12 18.46 2.99
C GLY A 110 -10.45 17.82 1.77
N ILE A 111 -9.64 18.56 1.02
CA ILE A 111 -8.94 18.08 -0.16
C ILE A 111 -7.81 17.16 0.27
N VAL A 112 -7.71 16.01 -0.39
CA VAL A 112 -6.60 15.07 -0.19
C VAL A 112 -5.60 15.25 -1.33
N ARG A 113 -4.33 15.39 -0.98
CA ARG A 113 -3.21 15.49 -1.92
C ARG A 113 -2.36 14.24 -1.79
N ILE A 114 -2.07 13.60 -2.91
CA ILE A 114 -1.21 12.43 -2.99
C ILE A 114 0.13 12.87 -3.58
N TYR A 115 1.21 12.40 -2.98
CA TYR A 115 2.56 12.75 -3.34
C TYR A 115 3.38 11.49 -3.55
N ASP A 116 4.20 11.52 -4.59
CA ASP A 116 5.24 10.50 -4.75
C ASP A 116 6.39 10.79 -3.78
N VAL A 117 6.98 9.71 -3.28
CA VAL A 117 8.13 9.76 -2.39
C VAL A 117 9.34 9.19 -3.14
N ASN A 118 10.45 9.89 -3.10
CA ASN A 118 11.67 9.43 -3.75
C ASN A 118 12.40 8.36 -2.93
N GLU A 119 13.44 7.77 -3.51
CA GLU A 119 14.25 6.71 -2.89
C GLU A 119 14.92 7.11 -1.55
N LEU A 120 14.95 8.40 -1.22
CA LEU A 120 15.51 8.93 0.03
C LEU A 120 14.42 9.21 1.08
N GLY A 121 13.15 8.96 0.77
CA GLY A 121 12.03 9.22 1.67
C GLY A 121 11.56 10.67 1.68
N PHE A 122 12.00 11.49 0.73
CA PHE A 122 11.47 12.85 0.60
C PHE A 122 10.27 12.86 -0.35
N LYS A 123 9.19 13.42 0.17
CA LYS A 123 7.96 13.72 -0.57
C LYS A 123 8.23 14.77 -1.65
N ASN A 124 7.68 14.57 -2.83
CA ASN A 124 7.69 15.59 -3.89
C ASN A 124 6.98 16.87 -3.44
N ILE A 125 7.43 18.02 -3.95
CA ILE A 125 6.82 19.33 -3.63
C ILE A 125 5.43 19.43 -4.27
N ALA A 126 5.32 19.03 -5.54
CA ALA A 126 4.06 18.94 -6.25
C ALA A 126 3.39 17.59 -5.97
N PRO A 127 2.08 17.56 -5.67
CA PRO A 127 1.34 16.31 -5.59
C PRO A 127 1.23 15.67 -6.98
N SER A 128 1.16 14.35 -7.03
CA SER A 128 0.88 13.58 -8.24
C SER A 128 -0.62 13.47 -8.53
N ALA A 129 -1.46 13.54 -7.48
CA ALA A 129 -2.91 13.60 -7.62
C ALA A 129 -3.57 14.47 -6.55
N ILE A 130 -4.71 15.06 -6.90
CA ILE A 130 -5.57 15.81 -5.99
C ILE A 130 -6.95 15.16 -5.98
N ILE A 131 -7.51 14.97 -4.79
CA ILE A 131 -8.82 14.34 -4.60
C ILE A 131 -9.74 15.30 -3.88
N GLU A 132 -10.89 15.56 -4.49
CA GLU A 132 -11.88 16.50 -4.03
C GLU A 132 -13.22 15.79 -3.89
N ARG A 133 -13.85 15.90 -2.72
CA ARG A 133 -15.24 15.48 -2.57
C ARG A 133 -16.14 16.64 -2.93
N SER A 134 -17.12 16.39 -3.79
CA SER A 134 -18.16 17.37 -4.07
C SER A 134 -18.96 17.66 -2.79
N THR A 135 -19.27 18.93 -2.57
CA THR A 135 -20.12 19.35 -1.44
C THR A 135 -21.60 19.11 -1.70
N TYR A 136 -21.98 18.95 -2.97
CA TYR A 136 -23.38 18.83 -3.42
C TYR A 136 -23.75 17.42 -3.87
N SER A 137 -22.76 16.58 -4.15
CA SER A 137 -22.93 15.19 -4.55
C SER A 137 -21.96 14.33 -3.73
N ASP A 138 -22.33 13.10 -3.40
CA ASP A 138 -21.41 12.12 -2.78
C ASP A 138 -20.34 11.63 -3.79
N GLU A 139 -20.04 12.46 -4.79
CA GLU A 139 -19.04 12.21 -5.81
C GLU A 139 -17.65 12.60 -5.30
N ILE A 140 -16.68 11.77 -5.65
CA ILE A 140 -15.28 12.03 -5.38
C ILE A 140 -14.59 12.17 -6.74
N ASN A 141 -13.97 13.32 -6.97
CA ASN A 141 -13.24 13.65 -8.17
C ASN A 141 -11.75 13.49 -7.91
N ILE A 142 -11.07 12.76 -8.77
CA ILE A 142 -9.62 12.60 -8.74
C ILE A 142 -9.05 13.35 -9.92
N TYR A 143 -8.09 14.22 -9.66
CA TYR A 143 -7.43 15.04 -10.66
C TYR A 143 -5.97 14.64 -10.77
N ASN A 144 -5.53 14.42 -12.00
CA ASN A 144 -4.10 14.43 -12.30
C ASN A 144 -3.57 15.86 -12.16
N VAL A 145 -2.31 15.94 -11.77
CA VAL A 145 -1.61 17.19 -11.51
C VAL A 145 -0.36 17.24 -12.37
N ASN A 146 -0.04 18.40 -12.92
CA ASN A 146 1.21 18.56 -13.66
C ASN A 146 2.42 18.69 -12.71
N GLN A 147 3.62 18.71 -13.27
CA GLN A 147 4.88 18.84 -12.51
C GLN A 147 4.97 20.09 -11.61
N TYR A 148 4.09 21.09 -11.82
CA TYR A 148 4.04 22.33 -11.04
C TYR A 148 2.98 22.31 -9.94
N GLY A 149 2.28 21.18 -9.73
CA GLY A 149 1.24 21.09 -8.70
C GLY A 149 -0.10 21.67 -9.14
N ILE A 150 -0.27 22.02 -10.42
CA ILE A 150 -1.52 22.56 -10.95
C ILE A 150 -2.40 21.40 -11.41
N LYS A 151 -3.59 21.28 -10.82
CA LYS A 151 -4.58 20.26 -11.18
C LYS A 151 -5.14 20.51 -12.58
N ASN A 152 -5.47 19.42 -13.28
CA ASN A 152 -6.22 19.50 -14.53
C ASN A 152 -7.61 20.09 -14.30
N ILE A 153 -8.19 20.69 -15.35
CA ILE A 153 -9.55 21.26 -15.30
C ILE A 153 -10.58 20.15 -15.12
N SER A 154 -10.42 19.06 -15.87
CA SER A 154 -11.25 17.88 -15.77
C SER A 154 -10.60 16.85 -14.86
N PRO A 155 -11.38 16.14 -14.03
CA PRO A 155 -10.88 14.99 -13.29
C PRO A 155 -10.40 13.91 -14.25
N SER A 156 -9.49 13.06 -13.80
CA SER A 156 -9.12 11.82 -14.49
C SER A 156 -10.06 10.67 -14.14
N GLU A 157 -10.61 10.68 -12.92
CA GLU A 157 -11.59 9.68 -12.48
C GLU A 157 -12.68 10.33 -11.61
N ILE A 158 -13.90 9.82 -11.75
CA ILE A 158 -15.05 10.19 -10.91
C ILE A 158 -15.54 8.94 -10.20
N ILE A 159 -15.64 8.99 -8.88
CA ILE A 159 -16.17 7.91 -8.05
C ILE A 159 -17.56 8.31 -7.57
N ARG A 160 -18.55 7.44 -7.80
CA ARG A 160 -19.93 7.65 -7.36
C ARG A 160 -20.39 6.53 -6.45
N LYS A 161 -20.98 6.89 -5.30
CA LYS A 161 -21.64 5.92 -4.44
C LYS A 161 -22.98 5.48 -5.05
N GLN A 162 -23.23 4.17 -5.08
CA GLN A 162 -24.50 3.58 -5.48
C GLN A 162 -24.86 2.45 -4.51
N GLY A 163 -25.73 2.73 -3.53
CA GLY A 163 -26.01 1.76 -2.46
C GLY A 163 -24.75 1.46 -1.63
N ASN A 164 -24.36 0.18 -1.59
CA ASN A 164 -23.20 -0.32 -0.84
C ASN A 164 -21.93 -0.47 -1.69
N GLN A 165 -21.88 0.17 -2.87
CA GLN A 165 -20.71 0.12 -3.73
C GLN A 165 -20.36 1.52 -4.24
N TYR A 166 -19.13 1.64 -4.72
CA TYR A 166 -18.64 2.82 -5.41
C TYR A 166 -18.24 2.45 -6.84
N ASN A 167 -18.86 3.11 -7.80
CA ASN A 167 -18.54 2.95 -9.21
C ASN A 167 -17.50 3.99 -9.59
N VAL A 168 -16.40 3.57 -10.21
CA VAL A 168 -15.36 4.48 -10.69
C VAL A 168 -15.42 4.57 -12.21
N TYR A 169 -15.46 5.79 -12.71
CA TYR A 169 -15.52 6.09 -14.14
C TYR A 169 -14.28 6.88 -14.53
N THR A 170 -13.60 6.45 -15.59
CA THR A 170 -12.57 7.26 -16.24
C THR A 170 -13.21 8.45 -16.95
N VAL A 171 -12.47 9.55 -16.96
CA VAL A 171 -12.81 10.76 -17.69
C VAL A 171 -11.68 11.03 -18.67
N ASN A 172 -12.03 11.22 -19.94
CA ASN A 172 -11.04 11.48 -20.97
C ASN A 172 -10.49 12.92 -20.90
N GLU A 173 -9.49 13.23 -21.72
CA GLU A 173 -8.85 14.55 -21.77
C GLU A 173 -9.80 15.72 -22.10
N TYR A 174 -10.98 15.42 -22.68
CA TYR A 174 -12.01 16.41 -23.00
C TYR A 174 -13.03 16.59 -21.86
N GLY A 175 -12.85 15.92 -20.72
CA GLY A 175 -13.78 15.97 -19.59
C GLY A 175 -15.04 15.14 -19.79
N ILE A 176 -15.07 14.27 -20.80
CA ILE A 176 -16.21 13.38 -21.04
C ILE A 176 -15.98 12.09 -20.26
N GLN A 177 -16.90 11.83 -19.34
CA GLN A 177 -16.93 10.62 -18.54
C GLN A 177 -17.37 9.42 -19.39
N GLU A 178 -16.77 8.26 -19.13
CA GLU A 178 -17.30 7.00 -19.64
C GLU A 178 -18.70 6.68 -19.09
N ILE A 179 -19.51 6.03 -19.92
CA ILE A 179 -20.90 5.68 -19.60
C ILE A 179 -20.94 4.50 -18.63
N THR A 180 -19.98 3.60 -18.76
CA THR A 180 -19.82 2.41 -17.92
C THR A 180 -18.68 2.62 -16.93
N PRO A 181 -18.80 2.12 -15.69
CA PRO A 181 -17.68 2.17 -14.77
C PRO A 181 -16.57 1.24 -15.24
N ASP A 182 -15.31 1.61 -14.99
CA ASP A 182 -14.13 0.76 -15.22
C ASP A 182 -13.90 -0.22 -14.08
N ARG A 183 -14.35 0.16 -12.88
CA ARG A 183 -14.23 -0.66 -11.69
C ARG A 183 -15.33 -0.37 -10.70
N ILE A 184 -15.65 -1.39 -9.92
CA ILE A 184 -16.63 -1.34 -8.84
C ILE A 184 -15.93 -1.70 -7.55
N ILE A 185 -16.09 -0.86 -6.54
CA ILE A 185 -15.56 -1.06 -5.21
C ILE A 185 -16.73 -1.46 -4.33
N GLU A 186 -16.75 -2.73 -3.93
CA GLU A 186 -17.73 -3.22 -2.99
C GLU A 186 -17.23 -3.02 -1.57
N VAL A 187 -18.16 -2.54 -0.76
CA VAL A 187 -17.97 -2.31 0.64
C VAL A 187 -18.71 -3.41 1.38
N LYS A 188 -17.98 -4.37 1.94
CA LYS A 188 -18.61 -5.46 2.69
C LYS A 188 -19.09 -4.98 4.06
N GLU A 189 -18.36 -4.04 4.67
CA GLU A 189 -18.67 -3.45 5.98
C GLU A 189 -18.35 -1.95 5.99
N GLN A 190 -18.91 -1.17 6.94
CA GLN A 190 -18.86 0.30 6.93
C GLN A 190 -17.41 0.84 6.86
N PRO A 191 -16.96 1.40 5.73
CA PRO A 191 -15.59 1.80 5.57
C PRO A 191 -15.47 3.27 5.93
N THR A 192 -14.29 3.64 6.40
CA THR A 192 -13.92 5.04 6.37
C THR A 192 -13.76 5.46 4.91
N VAL A 193 -14.37 6.58 4.50
CA VAL A 193 -14.35 7.03 3.10
C VAL A 193 -12.93 7.20 2.52
N PHE A 194 -11.91 7.24 3.38
CA PHE A 194 -10.52 7.44 3.00
C PHE A 194 -9.82 6.19 2.44
N GLY A 195 -10.20 4.96 2.81
CA GLY A 195 -9.67 3.75 2.16
C GLY A 195 -9.99 3.69 0.65
N ILE A 196 -11.12 4.27 0.26
CA ILE A 196 -11.60 4.40 -1.12
C ILE A 196 -10.84 5.49 -1.89
N VAL A 197 -10.37 6.52 -1.19
CA VAL A 197 -9.68 7.69 -1.76
C VAL A 197 -8.25 7.33 -2.20
N LEU A 198 -7.61 6.33 -1.59
CA LEU A 198 -6.25 5.90 -1.95
C LEU A 198 -6.18 4.87 -3.09
N LEU A 199 -7.32 4.46 -3.65
CA LEU A 199 -7.39 3.43 -4.70
C LEU A 199 -6.66 3.76 -6.01
N PRO A 200 -6.60 5.02 -6.49
CA PRO A 200 -5.82 5.36 -7.69
C PRO A 200 -4.33 5.08 -7.51
N SER A 201 -3.81 5.27 -6.29
CA SER A 201 -2.43 4.96 -5.90
C SER A 201 -2.15 3.46 -5.90
N ILE A 202 -3.14 2.65 -5.54
CA ILE A 202 -3.01 1.19 -5.48
C ILE A 202 -2.86 0.56 -6.88
N LYS A 203 -3.43 1.18 -7.93
CA LYS A 203 -3.22 0.73 -9.33
C LYS A 203 -1.74 0.73 -9.73
N GLN A 204 -0.95 1.67 -9.21
CA GLN A 204 0.49 1.75 -9.50
C GLN A 204 1.28 0.59 -8.87
N ILE A 205 0.78 0.01 -7.79
CA ILE A 205 1.41 -1.12 -7.08
C ILE A 205 1.22 -2.42 -7.87
N LYS A 206 0.07 -2.57 -8.54
CA LYS A 206 -0.27 -3.77 -9.34
C LYS A 206 0.51 -3.86 -10.67
N PHE A 207 1.27 -2.83 -11.05
CA PHE A 207 1.89 -2.76 -12.38
C PHE A 207 3.31 -2.17 -12.36
N ASP A 208 4.21 -2.81 -11.64
CA ASP A 208 5.64 -2.65 -11.91
C ASP A 208 6.42 -3.97 -11.78
N PRO A 209 6.37 -4.85 -12.80
CA PRO A 209 7.25 -6.02 -12.85
C PRO A 209 8.74 -5.65 -12.96
N GLY A 210 9.09 -4.36 -13.10
CA GLY A 210 10.45 -3.86 -13.27
C GLY A 210 11.21 -3.53 -11.97
N HIS A 211 10.53 -3.45 -10.82
CA HIS A 211 11.15 -3.02 -9.55
C HIS A 211 11.32 -4.15 -8.52
N SER A 212 11.21 -5.41 -8.95
CA SER A 212 11.68 -6.60 -8.21
C SER A 212 13.21 -6.71 -8.12
N LYS A 213 13.95 -5.69 -8.59
CA LYS A 213 15.35 -5.53 -8.19
C LYS A 213 15.38 -4.92 -6.80
N LEU A 214 15.21 -5.77 -5.80
CA LEU A 214 16.16 -5.74 -4.69
C LEU A 214 17.54 -5.65 -5.36
N LYS A 215 18.12 -4.45 -5.41
CA LYS A 215 19.58 -4.33 -5.35
C LYS A 215 19.91 -4.94 -4.01
N VAL A 216 20.01 -6.27 -3.98
CA VAL A 216 20.95 -6.96 -3.14
C VAL A 216 22.19 -6.11 -3.25
N ILE A 217 22.56 -5.48 -2.14
CA ILE A 217 23.89 -4.92 -1.98
C ILE A 217 24.80 -6.14 -2.12
N GLN A 218 25.07 -6.53 -3.37
CA GLN A 218 26.31 -7.17 -3.70
C GLN A 218 27.33 -6.11 -3.32
N ARG A 219 27.82 -6.18 -2.08
CA ARG A 219 29.22 -5.91 -1.82
C ARG A 219 30.01 -6.94 -2.64
N THR A 220 29.98 -6.81 -3.97
CA THR A 220 31.15 -7.12 -4.75
C THR A 220 32.19 -6.14 -4.25
N LYS A 221 33.16 -6.71 -3.53
CA LYS A 221 34.44 -6.09 -3.29
C LYS A 221 34.96 -5.56 -4.63
N GLU A 222 34.81 -4.27 -4.85
CA GLU A 222 35.76 -3.54 -5.67
C GLU A 222 36.55 -2.70 -4.68
N LEU A 223 37.60 -3.33 -4.15
CA LEU A 223 38.75 -2.58 -3.69
C LEU A 223 39.17 -1.64 -4.83
N PRO A 224 39.48 -0.37 -4.58
CA PRO A 224 40.03 0.49 -5.60
C PRO A 224 41.32 -0.15 -6.15
N ASP A 225 41.47 -0.15 -7.47
CA ASP A 225 42.62 -0.69 -8.22
C ASP A 225 43.98 -0.02 -7.87
N SER A 226 44.02 0.86 -6.88
CA SER A 226 45.21 1.56 -6.40
C SER A 226 46.00 0.85 -5.28
N LEU A 227 45.73 -0.43 -5.01
CA LEU A 227 46.51 -1.24 -4.07
C LEU A 227 47.14 -2.52 -4.68
N SER A 228 47.20 -2.63 -6.00
CA SER A 228 47.79 -3.79 -6.71
C SER A 228 49.33 -3.84 -6.72
N GLU A 229 50.02 -2.85 -6.14
CA GLU A 229 51.46 -2.91 -5.92
C GLU A 229 51.80 -2.92 -4.43
N LYS A 230 51.74 -4.11 -3.81
CA LYS A 230 52.66 -4.61 -2.75
C LYS A 230 52.04 -5.80 -2.01
N GLU A 231 51.85 -6.93 -2.68
CA GLU A 231 51.75 -8.22 -1.98
C GLU A 231 53.15 -8.86 -1.89
N GLY A 232 53.91 -8.38 -0.91
CA GLY A 232 55.22 -8.92 -0.55
C GLY A 232 55.19 -9.81 0.67
N TRP A 233 54.14 -10.59 0.96
CA TRP A 233 54.15 -11.52 2.10
C TRP A 233 53.25 -12.75 1.91
N ARG A 234 53.83 -13.84 1.37
CA ARG A 234 53.81 -15.22 1.92
C ARG A 234 54.17 -16.24 0.84
N SER A 235 55.44 -16.64 0.78
CA SER A 235 55.80 -17.99 0.31
C SER A 235 56.85 -18.61 1.24
N SER A 236 56.41 -19.19 2.35
CA SER A 236 57.20 -20.23 3.00
C SER A 236 56.95 -21.55 2.25
N LYS A 237 57.80 -21.81 1.24
CA LYS A 237 57.87 -23.12 0.59
C LYS A 237 58.31 -24.17 1.61
N LYS A 238 57.48 -25.19 1.79
CA LYS A 238 57.85 -26.47 2.37
C LYS A 238 58.76 -27.17 1.36
N LYS A 239 60.05 -27.38 1.69
CA LYS A 239 61.02 -28.11 0.88
C LYS A 239 61.00 -29.57 1.33
N VAL A 240 60.42 -30.45 0.52
CA VAL A 240 60.68 -31.90 0.58
C VAL A 240 60.71 -32.40 -0.86
N GLU A 241 61.92 -32.70 -1.35
CA GLU A 241 62.15 -33.77 -2.32
C GLU A 241 63.64 -34.19 -2.27
N LEU A 242 63.83 -35.39 -1.71
CA LEU A 242 64.67 -36.50 -2.19
C LEU A 242 64.53 -36.63 -3.73
N GLU A 243 65.44 -37.11 -4.59
CA GLU A 243 66.76 -37.77 -4.57
C GLU A 243 67.14 -38.01 -6.07
N LYS A 244 68.43 -38.29 -6.38
CA LYS A 244 69.00 -38.87 -7.64
C LYS A 244 69.16 -37.89 -8.82
N GLU A 245 70.26 -37.84 -9.58
CA GLU A 245 71.44 -38.70 -9.80
C GLU A 245 72.76 -37.92 -9.68
#